data_AF-A0A3P8S960-F1
#
_entry.id   AF-A0A3P8S960-F1
#
_cell.length_a   1.000
_cell.length_b   1.000
_cell.length_c   1.000
_cell.angle_alpha   90.00
_cell.angle_beta   90.00
_cell.angle_gamma   90.00
#
_symmetry.space_group_name_H-M   'P 1'
#
loop_
_entity.id
_entity.type
_entity.pdbx_description
1 polymer ?
#
loop_
_entity_poly.entity_id
_entity_poly.type
_entity_poly.pdbx_seq_one_letter_code
_entity_poly.pdbx_strand_id
1 'polypeptide(L)'
;LTEIDRVDQAYRENGFNIYISDRISLNRSLPDIRHENCKHKLYAEKLPNTSVIIPFHNEGWSSLLRTVHSVLNRSPPQLIAEVILVDDFSDKEHLKVALEEYMVRLPKVRILRTKKREGLIRTRLLGAASAKGEVITFLDSHCEANINWLPPLLDRIAQNRKTIVCPMIDVIDHDNFGYDTQAGDAMRGAFDWEMYYKRIPIPSEMQRDDPSEPFKSPVMAGGLFAVDRKWFWELGGYDTGLEIWGGEQYEISFKVWMCGGRMEDIPCSRVGHIYRKYVPYKVPGGISLAKNLKRVAEVWMDEYAEYVYQRRPEYRHLSAGDMTVQKELRNRLNCKSFKWFMSEVAWDLPKHYPPVEPPAAAWGEIRNVGSGMCMEIKHFVSGSPIRLESCVKGRGEVGWSHGQVLTLGWREDIRVGDPMHTRKVCFDAVSHSSPVTLYDCHGMKGNQLWRYRKDKSLYHPVSNSCIDSSPSERRVFMNTCDAAALSQQWLFERTNTTVLQRFNQRTN
;
A
#
# COMPACT_ATOMS: atom_id res chain seq x y z
N LEU A 1 -3.84 -17.61 31.99
CA LEU A 1 -3.53 -16.73 30.85
C LEU A 1 -3.25 -15.36 31.44
N THR A 2 -2.02 -14.87 31.26
CA THR A 2 -1.66 -13.49 31.57
C THR A 2 -2.45 -12.54 30.67
N GLU A 3 -2.49 -11.24 31.00
CA GLU A 3 -3.16 -10.24 30.16
C GLU A 3 -2.55 -10.19 28.74
N ILE A 4 -1.23 -10.40 28.64
CA ILE A 4 -0.49 -10.52 27.37
C ILE A 4 -0.97 -11.74 26.56
N ASP A 5 -1.18 -12.90 27.20
CA ASP A 5 -1.69 -14.09 26.51
C ASP A 5 -3.10 -13.87 25.95
N ARG A 6 -3.94 -13.08 26.65
CA ARG A 6 -5.29 -12.72 26.20
C ARG A 6 -5.25 -11.75 25.02
N VAL A 7 -4.30 -10.81 25.01
CA VAL A 7 -4.08 -9.88 23.90
C VAL A 7 -3.64 -10.67 22.67
N ASP A 8 -2.61 -11.51 22.74
CA ASP A 8 -2.14 -12.27 21.58
C ASP A 8 -3.20 -13.23 21.02
N GLN A 9 -3.97 -13.90 21.90
CA GLN A 9 -5.08 -14.76 21.48
C GLN A 9 -6.15 -14.00 20.67
N ALA A 10 -6.38 -12.72 20.97
CA ALA A 10 -7.37 -11.91 20.27
C ALA A 10 -7.01 -11.65 18.78
N TYR A 11 -5.73 -11.74 18.41
CA TYR A 11 -5.29 -11.54 17.02
C TYR A 11 -5.12 -12.84 16.25
N ARG A 12 -4.87 -13.98 16.91
CA ARG A 12 -4.43 -15.22 16.23
C ARG A 12 -5.29 -15.64 15.06
N GLU A 13 -6.60 -15.46 15.18
CA GLU A 13 -7.55 -15.94 14.17
C GLU A 13 -7.68 -15.01 12.97
N ASN A 14 -7.50 -13.70 13.17
CA ASN A 14 -7.88 -12.68 12.18
C ASN A 14 -6.77 -11.67 11.87
N GLY A 15 -5.65 -11.66 12.60
CA GLY A 15 -4.63 -10.62 12.48
C GLY A 15 -5.10 -9.23 12.96
N PHE A 16 -6.27 -9.14 13.60
CA PHE A 16 -6.83 -7.96 14.26
C PHE A 16 -7.59 -8.39 15.52
N ASN A 17 -7.85 -7.46 16.44
CA ASN A 17 -8.39 -7.73 17.76
C ASN A 17 -9.88 -8.10 17.74
N ILE A 18 -10.19 -9.40 17.67
CA ILE A 18 -11.57 -9.88 17.59
C ILE A 18 -12.36 -9.59 18.87
N TYR A 19 -11.71 -9.53 20.04
CA TYR A 19 -12.37 -9.24 21.32
C TYR A 19 -12.90 -7.82 21.40
N ILE A 20 -12.21 -6.86 20.76
CA ILE A 20 -12.72 -5.49 20.64
C ILE A 20 -13.86 -5.46 19.63
N SER A 21 -13.71 -6.11 18.48
CA SER A 21 -14.78 -6.23 17.48
C SER A 21 -16.08 -6.75 18.09
N ASP A 22 -16.03 -7.83 18.87
CA ASP A 22 -17.22 -8.48 19.45
C ASP A 22 -17.98 -7.57 20.43
N ARG A 23 -17.32 -6.59 21.04
CA ARG A 23 -17.93 -5.62 21.97
C ARG A 23 -18.45 -4.36 21.28
N ILE A 24 -18.12 -4.16 20.01
CA ILE A 24 -18.60 -3.03 19.21
C ILE A 24 -19.89 -3.43 18.52
N SER A 25 -20.90 -2.57 18.58
CA SER A 25 -22.18 -2.79 17.89
C SER A 25 -21.98 -3.05 16.39
N LEU A 26 -22.64 -4.08 15.85
CA LEU A 26 -22.67 -4.37 14.40
C LEU A 26 -23.20 -3.18 13.58
N ASN A 27 -23.94 -2.27 14.22
CA ASN A 27 -24.52 -1.06 13.62
C ASN A 27 -23.85 0.23 14.14
N ARG A 28 -22.61 0.18 14.64
CA ARG A 28 -21.92 1.36 15.18
C ARG A 28 -21.92 2.52 14.18
N SER A 29 -22.04 3.75 14.67
CA SER A 29 -21.87 4.96 13.87
C SER A 29 -20.40 5.16 13.49
N LEU A 30 -20.16 5.85 12.38
CA LEU A 30 -18.83 6.25 11.91
C LEU A 30 -18.76 7.77 11.86
N PRO A 31 -17.58 8.38 12.05
CA PRO A 31 -17.40 9.80 11.79
C PRO A 31 -17.56 10.10 10.28
N ASP A 32 -18.22 11.21 9.97
CA ASP A 32 -18.29 11.73 8.59
C ASP A 32 -17.06 12.58 8.31
N ILE A 33 -15.99 11.94 7.82
CA ILE A 33 -14.71 12.58 7.46
C ILE A 33 -14.63 12.93 5.97
N ARG A 34 -15.77 12.95 5.26
CA ARG A 34 -15.81 13.39 3.86
C ARG A 34 -15.49 14.89 3.77
N HIS A 35 -15.03 15.33 2.61
CA HIS A 35 -14.92 16.75 2.31
C HIS A 35 -16.30 17.42 2.44
N GLU A 36 -16.36 18.65 2.98
CA GLU A 36 -17.63 19.35 3.25
C GLU A 36 -18.53 19.47 2.01
N ASN A 37 -17.95 19.73 0.83
CA ASN A 37 -18.67 19.78 -0.44
C ASN A 37 -19.45 18.49 -0.75
N CYS A 38 -19.02 17.32 -0.26
CA CYS A 38 -19.71 16.05 -0.48
C CYS A 38 -21.11 15.99 0.14
N LYS A 39 -21.40 16.81 1.16
CA LYS A 39 -22.73 16.91 1.77
C LYS A 39 -23.74 17.62 0.86
N HIS A 40 -23.23 18.41 -0.09
CA HIS A 40 -24.04 19.20 -1.01
C HIS A 40 -24.10 18.61 -2.43
N LYS A 41 -23.31 17.56 -2.72
CA LYS A 41 -23.36 16.89 -4.03
C LYS A 41 -24.67 16.12 -4.19
N LEU A 42 -25.27 16.30 -5.36
CA LEU A 42 -26.45 15.58 -5.82
C LEU A 42 -26.03 14.62 -6.94
N TYR A 43 -26.75 13.52 -7.06
CA TYR A 43 -26.52 12.48 -8.07
C TYR A 43 -27.80 12.27 -8.88
N ALA A 44 -27.68 11.60 -10.03
CA ALA A 44 -28.82 11.27 -10.84
C ALA A 44 -29.87 10.49 -10.04
N GLU A 45 -31.15 10.79 -10.26
CA GLU A 45 -32.26 10.12 -9.56
C GLU A 45 -32.34 8.63 -9.93
N LYS A 46 -32.06 8.30 -11.20
CA LYS A 46 -32.03 6.93 -11.73
C LYS A 46 -30.59 6.46 -11.88
N LEU A 47 -30.19 5.57 -10.98
CA LEU A 47 -28.86 4.94 -10.99
C LEU A 47 -28.99 3.44 -11.29
N PRO A 48 -27.97 2.83 -11.94
CA PRO A 48 -27.94 1.39 -12.14
C PRO A 48 -27.87 0.67 -10.78
N ASN A 49 -28.55 -0.46 -10.66
CA ASN A 49 -28.42 -1.27 -9.44
C ASN A 49 -27.08 -2.03 -9.40
N THR A 50 -26.65 -2.44 -8.20
CA THR A 50 -25.40 -3.18 -7.99
C THR A 50 -25.63 -4.50 -7.27
N SER A 51 -24.84 -5.51 -7.65
CA SER A 51 -24.56 -6.67 -6.80
C SER A 51 -23.30 -6.39 -5.98
N VAL A 52 -23.40 -6.41 -4.65
CA VAL A 52 -22.24 -6.26 -3.76
C VAL A 52 -21.67 -7.64 -3.45
N ILE A 53 -20.41 -7.88 -3.78
CA ILE A 53 -19.73 -9.17 -3.59
C ILE A 53 -18.69 -9.04 -2.49
N ILE A 54 -18.80 -9.93 -1.51
CA ILE A 54 -17.91 -9.97 -0.34
C ILE A 54 -17.28 -11.37 -0.29
N PRO A 55 -16.06 -11.57 -0.84
CA PRO A 55 -15.32 -12.80 -0.66
C PRO A 55 -14.84 -12.90 0.79
N PHE A 56 -14.88 -14.09 1.39
CA PHE A 56 -14.34 -14.30 2.73
C PHE A 56 -13.73 -15.70 2.88
N HIS A 57 -12.73 -15.82 3.74
CA HIS A 57 -12.15 -17.10 4.15
C HIS A 57 -11.81 -17.01 5.63
N ASN A 58 -12.44 -17.84 6.46
CA ASN A 58 -12.18 -17.90 7.90
C ASN A 58 -12.25 -16.55 8.62
N GLU A 59 -13.10 -15.64 8.13
CA GLU A 59 -13.24 -14.30 8.71
C GLU A 59 -13.98 -14.33 10.05
N GLY A 60 -13.57 -13.44 10.97
CA GLY A 60 -14.26 -13.21 12.24
C GLY A 60 -15.75 -12.89 12.06
N TRP A 61 -16.58 -13.48 12.92
CA TRP A 61 -18.04 -13.35 12.89
C TRP A 61 -18.50 -11.89 12.96
N SER A 62 -18.05 -11.14 13.98
CA SER A 62 -18.50 -9.77 14.20
C SER A 62 -18.05 -8.81 13.09
N SER A 63 -16.83 -8.96 12.56
CA SER A 63 -16.33 -8.16 11.43
C SER A 63 -17.09 -8.43 10.12
N LEU A 64 -17.38 -9.70 9.82
CA LEU A 64 -18.15 -10.07 8.62
C LEU A 64 -19.58 -9.50 8.70
N LEU A 65 -20.26 -9.71 9.82
CA LEU A 65 -21.61 -9.20 10.01
C LEU A 65 -21.66 -7.67 9.96
N ARG A 66 -20.70 -6.98 10.59
CA ARG A 66 -20.63 -5.51 10.58
C ARG A 66 -20.45 -4.97 9.15
N THR A 67 -19.69 -5.68 8.32
CA THR A 67 -19.59 -5.36 6.88
C THR A 67 -20.95 -5.42 6.21
N VAL A 68 -21.68 -6.53 6.36
CA VAL A 68 -23.02 -6.71 5.79
C VAL A 68 -24.01 -5.67 6.29
N HIS A 69 -24.05 -5.42 7.60
CA HIS A 69 -24.91 -4.42 8.21
C HIS A 69 -24.59 -3.01 7.72
N SER A 70 -23.31 -2.65 7.57
CA SER A 70 -22.93 -1.34 7.03
C SER A 70 -23.45 -1.14 5.60
N VAL A 71 -23.36 -2.17 4.76
CA VAL A 71 -23.88 -2.13 3.38
C VAL A 71 -25.40 -1.97 3.39
N LEU A 72 -26.11 -2.81 4.14
CA LEU A 72 -27.58 -2.78 4.16
C LEU A 72 -28.15 -1.50 4.76
N ASN A 73 -27.54 -0.99 5.83
CA ASN A 73 -28.05 0.18 6.56
C ASN A 73 -27.69 1.52 5.90
N ARG A 74 -26.63 1.57 5.08
CA ARG A 74 -26.11 2.82 4.49
C ARG A 74 -26.16 2.87 2.96
N SER A 75 -26.81 1.89 2.35
CA SER A 75 -27.08 1.89 0.91
C SER A 75 -28.57 2.07 0.66
N PRO A 76 -28.99 2.93 -0.27
CA PRO A 76 -30.39 3.01 -0.67
C PRO A 76 -30.88 1.63 -1.13
N PRO A 77 -31.93 1.05 -0.51
CA PRO A 77 -32.30 -0.33 -0.77
C PRO A 77 -32.56 -0.61 -2.26
N GLN A 78 -33.18 0.32 -2.98
CA GLN A 78 -33.48 0.20 -4.41
C GLN A 78 -32.23 0.04 -5.30
N LEU A 79 -31.06 0.50 -4.84
CA LEU A 79 -29.80 0.39 -5.59
C LEU A 79 -29.08 -0.94 -5.33
N ILE A 80 -29.43 -1.66 -4.26
CA ILE A 80 -28.88 -2.99 -3.97
C ILE A 80 -29.75 -4.04 -4.63
N ALA A 81 -29.23 -4.65 -5.71
CA ALA A 81 -29.84 -5.82 -6.32
C ALA A 81 -29.72 -7.03 -5.37
N GLU A 82 -28.51 -7.25 -4.84
CA GLU A 82 -28.17 -8.34 -3.93
C GLU A 82 -26.83 -8.09 -3.25
N VAL A 83 -26.61 -8.75 -2.11
CA VAL A 83 -25.32 -8.89 -1.44
C VAL A 83 -24.95 -10.38 -1.47
N ILE A 84 -23.82 -10.70 -2.09
CA ILE A 84 -23.33 -12.06 -2.29
C ILE A 84 -22.12 -12.26 -1.38
N LEU A 85 -22.30 -13.03 -0.32
CA LEU A 85 -21.18 -13.52 0.49
C LEU A 85 -20.60 -14.75 -0.18
N VAL A 86 -19.33 -14.72 -0.54
CA VAL A 86 -18.66 -15.84 -1.22
C VAL A 86 -17.64 -16.48 -0.30
N ASP A 87 -18.00 -17.62 0.27
CA ASP A 87 -17.17 -18.43 1.15
C ASP A 87 -16.12 -19.19 0.34
N ASP A 88 -14.86 -18.82 0.52
CA ASP A 88 -13.69 -19.49 -0.05
C ASP A 88 -13.23 -20.64 0.85
N PHE A 89 -14.07 -21.66 0.99
CA PHE A 89 -13.76 -22.91 1.69
C PHE A 89 -13.32 -22.69 3.15
N SER A 90 -14.11 -21.94 3.91
CA SER A 90 -13.89 -21.72 5.34
C SER A 90 -14.08 -23.00 6.16
N ASP A 91 -13.23 -23.19 7.18
CA ASP A 91 -13.29 -24.31 8.11
C ASP A 91 -13.90 -23.95 9.48
N LYS A 92 -14.09 -22.65 9.76
CA LYS A 92 -14.69 -22.17 11.01
C LYS A 92 -16.17 -22.51 11.12
N GLU A 93 -16.57 -23.17 12.21
CA GLU A 93 -17.96 -23.63 12.42
C GLU A 93 -19.00 -22.50 12.37
N HIS A 94 -18.67 -21.32 12.91
CA HIS A 94 -19.58 -20.18 12.90
C HIS A 94 -19.86 -19.65 11.47
N LEU A 95 -19.06 -20.01 10.46
CA LEU A 95 -19.29 -19.61 9.07
C LEU A 95 -20.16 -20.60 8.29
N LYS A 96 -20.61 -21.69 8.92
CA LYS A 96 -21.45 -22.73 8.31
C LYS A 96 -22.93 -22.46 8.58
N VAL A 97 -23.59 -23.35 9.32
CA VAL A 97 -25.02 -23.31 9.62
C VAL A 97 -25.42 -22.03 10.35
N ALA A 98 -24.63 -21.60 11.35
CA ALA A 98 -24.92 -20.38 12.10
C ALA A 98 -24.98 -19.12 11.20
N LEU A 99 -24.09 -19.03 10.20
CA LEU A 99 -24.09 -17.92 9.24
C LEU A 99 -25.32 -17.98 8.33
N GLU A 100 -25.70 -19.17 7.87
CA GLU A 100 -26.90 -19.37 7.05
C GLU A 100 -28.16 -18.95 7.81
N GLU A 101 -28.34 -19.43 9.03
CA GLU A 101 -29.46 -19.05 9.91
C GLU A 101 -29.50 -17.54 10.15
N TYR A 102 -28.33 -16.90 10.33
CA TYR A 102 -28.27 -15.46 10.50
C TYR A 102 -28.75 -14.72 9.24
N MET A 103 -28.24 -15.12 8.07
CA MET A 103 -28.43 -14.40 6.80
C MET A 103 -29.81 -14.61 6.19
N VAL A 104 -30.54 -15.69 6.53
CA VAL A 104 -31.95 -15.89 6.13
C VAL A 104 -32.85 -14.70 6.54
N ARG A 105 -32.50 -13.99 7.62
CA ARG A 105 -33.25 -12.82 8.11
C ARG A 105 -32.99 -11.55 7.30
N LEU A 106 -32.05 -11.58 6.35
CA LEU A 106 -31.64 -10.44 5.53
C LEU A 106 -31.95 -10.75 4.05
N PRO A 107 -33.14 -10.39 3.52
CA PRO A 107 -33.64 -10.90 2.24
C PRO A 107 -32.77 -10.62 1.01
N LYS A 108 -31.91 -9.60 1.08
CA LYS A 108 -31.00 -9.24 -0.01
C LYS A 108 -29.66 -9.96 0.05
N VAL A 109 -29.40 -10.72 1.11
CA VAL A 109 -28.13 -11.41 1.33
C VAL A 109 -28.27 -12.87 0.93
N ARG A 110 -27.29 -13.38 0.19
CA ARG A 110 -27.15 -14.81 -0.05
C ARG A 110 -25.71 -15.26 0.07
N ILE A 111 -25.53 -16.53 0.37
CA ILE A 111 -24.22 -17.17 0.53
C ILE A 111 -23.96 -18.09 -0.66
N LEU A 112 -22.77 -17.98 -1.23
CA LEU A 112 -22.21 -18.91 -2.20
C LEU A 112 -20.96 -19.54 -1.60
N ARG A 113 -20.78 -20.86 -1.75
CA ARG A 113 -19.63 -21.57 -1.19
C ARG A 113 -18.83 -22.26 -2.29
N THR A 114 -17.51 -22.13 -2.24
CA THR A 114 -16.62 -22.90 -3.10
C THR A 114 -16.49 -24.34 -2.60
N LYS A 115 -16.13 -25.27 -3.51
CA LYS A 115 -15.96 -26.70 -3.17
C LYS A 115 -14.56 -27.03 -2.63
N LYS A 116 -13.62 -26.10 -2.78
CA LYS A 116 -12.21 -26.18 -2.38
C LYS A 116 -11.67 -24.76 -2.23
N ARG A 117 -10.49 -24.61 -1.64
CA ARG A 117 -9.82 -23.30 -1.54
C ARG A 117 -9.43 -22.80 -2.94
N GLU A 118 -10.10 -21.75 -3.40
CA GLU A 118 -9.86 -21.11 -4.71
C GLU A 118 -8.96 -19.88 -4.58
N GLY A 119 -8.96 -19.21 -3.42
CA GLY A 119 -8.25 -17.95 -3.23
C GLY A 119 -9.10 -16.72 -3.57
N LEU A 120 -8.67 -15.55 -3.13
CA LEU A 120 -9.42 -14.29 -3.21
C LEU A 120 -9.90 -13.98 -4.63
N ILE A 121 -9.01 -14.15 -5.61
CA ILE A 121 -9.23 -13.74 -7.00
C ILE A 121 -10.32 -14.58 -7.66
N ARG A 122 -10.20 -15.91 -7.56
CA ARG A 122 -11.19 -16.85 -8.13
C ARG A 122 -12.51 -16.83 -7.35
N THR A 123 -12.46 -16.54 -6.05
CA THR A 123 -13.66 -16.32 -5.23
C THR A 123 -14.43 -15.07 -5.67
N ARG A 124 -13.73 -13.95 -5.94
CA ARG A 124 -14.34 -12.75 -6.55
C ARG A 124 -14.96 -13.07 -7.91
N LEU A 125 -14.28 -13.84 -8.76
CA LEU A 125 -14.82 -14.28 -10.05
C LEU A 125 -16.10 -15.12 -9.93
N LEU A 126 -16.17 -16.03 -8.96
CA LEU A 126 -17.38 -16.82 -8.69
C LEU A 126 -18.57 -15.92 -8.32
N GLY A 127 -18.34 -14.93 -7.43
CA GLY A 127 -19.33 -13.93 -7.09
C GLY A 127 -19.77 -13.13 -8.33
N ALA A 128 -18.81 -12.67 -9.14
CA ALA A 128 -19.07 -11.84 -10.32
C ALA A 128 -19.88 -12.61 -11.37
N ALA A 129 -19.60 -13.91 -11.53
CA ALA A 129 -20.30 -14.76 -12.49
C ALA A 129 -21.75 -15.01 -12.06
N SER A 130 -22.00 -14.93 -10.75
CA SER A 130 -23.32 -15.13 -10.16
C SER A 130 -24.12 -13.83 -10.01
N ALA A 131 -23.51 -12.66 -10.24
CA ALA A 131 -24.10 -11.35 -10.02
C ALA A 131 -25.18 -11.00 -11.05
N LYS A 132 -26.31 -10.48 -10.58
CA LYS A 132 -27.46 -10.06 -11.40
C LYS A 132 -27.54 -8.56 -11.63
N GLY A 133 -26.88 -7.76 -10.79
CA GLY A 133 -26.88 -6.31 -10.87
C GLY A 133 -26.24 -5.78 -12.15
N GLU A 134 -26.56 -4.54 -12.51
CA GLU A 134 -25.95 -3.87 -13.65
C GLU A 134 -24.48 -3.54 -13.38
N VAL A 135 -24.18 -3.16 -12.14
CA VAL A 135 -22.83 -2.93 -11.62
C VAL A 135 -22.42 -4.05 -10.66
N ILE A 136 -21.14 -4.40 -10.67
CA ILE A 136 -20.50 -5.23 -9.64
C ILE A 136 -19.75 -4.30 -8.69
N THR A 137 -20.00 -4.43 -7.39
CA THR A 137 -19.23 -3.75 -6.34
C THR A 137 -18.53 -4.80 -5.48
N PHE A 138 -17.21 -4.76 -5.40
CA PHE A 138 -16.43 -5.61 -4.51
C PHE A 138 -16.13 -4.88 -3.21
N LEU A 139 -16.31 -5.58 -2.09
CA LEU A 139 -15.82 -5.17 -0.77
C LEU A 139 -15.12 -6.34 -0.11
N ASP A 140 -14.12 -6.08 0.73
CA ASP A 140 -13.55 -7.11 1.61
C ASP A 140 -14.48 -7.37 2.82
N SER A 141 -14.29 -8.52 3.47
CA SER A 141 -15.15 -9.03 4.55
C SER A 141 -14.99 -8.36 5.92
N HIS A 142 -14.19 -7.31 5.99
CA HIS A 142 -13.85 -6.56 7.21
C HIS A 142 -13.82 -5.07 6.88
N CYS A 143 -14.93 -4.60 6.32
CA CYS A 143 -15.14 -3.23 5.89
C CYS A 143 -16.33 -2.60 6.58
N GLU A 144 -16.38 -1.26 6.62
CA GLU A 144 -17.55 -0.53 7.06
C GLU A 144 -17.82 0.64 6.12
N ALA A 145 -18.88 0.52 5.32
CA ALA A 145 -19.29 1.58 4.41
C ALA A 145 -19.71 2.82 5.21
N ASN A 146 -19.28 4.01 4.79
CA ASN A 146 -19.64 5.27 5.45
C ASN A 146 -20.95 5.85 4.86
N ILE A 147 -21.41 6.96 5.41
CA ILE A 147 -22.63 7.64 5.01
C ILE A 147 -22.61 8.01 3.51
N ASN A 148 -23.71 7.68 2.80
CA ASN A 148 -23.92 8.01 1.39
C ASN A 148 -22.80 7.53 0.43
N TRP A 149 -22.16 6.41 0.73
CA TRP A 149 -21.02 5.91 -0.05
C TRP A 149 -21.39 5.43 -1.47
N LEU A 150 -22.56 4.82 -1.64
CA LEU A 150 -22.90 4.08 -2.87
C LEU A 150 -23.31 4.97 -4.07
N PRO A 151 -24.21 5.95 -3.92
CA PRO A 151 -24.64 6.80 -5.04
C PRO A 151 -23.50 7.46 -5.84
N PRO A 152 -22.47 8.08 -5.23
CA PRO A 152 -21.37 8.67 -6.00
C PRO A 152 -20.60 7.67 -6.87
N LEU A 153 -20.50 6.40 -6.45
CA LEU A 153 -19.85 5.36 -7.26
C LEU A 153 -20.71 5.02 -8.48
N LEU A 154 -22.00 4.77 -8.25
CA LEU A 154 -22.92 4.34 -9.31
C LEU A 154 -23.20 5.46 -10.32
N ASP A 155 -23.32 6.70 -9.85
CA ASP A 155 -23.49 7.88 -10.72
C ASP A 155 -22.31 8.01 -11.68
N ARG A 156 -21.10 7.82 -11.18
CA ARG A 156 -19.91 7.95 -12.01
C ARG A 156 -19.81 6.86 -13.08
N ILE A 157 -20.21 5.63 -12.77
CA ILE A 157 -20.32 4.55 -13.76
C ILE A 157 -21.45 4.82 -14.76
N ALA A 158 -22.57 5.39 -14.31
CA ALA A 158 -23.68 5.75 -15.19
C ALA A 158 -23.27 6.79 -16.24
N GLN A 159 -22.42 7.75 -15.87
CA GLN A 159 -21.85 8.73 -16.80
C GLN A 159 -20.85 8.09 -17.79
N ASN A 160 -20.08 7.10 -17.35
CA ASN A 160 -19.13 6.39 -18.19
C ASN A 160 -18.96 4.93 -17.77
N ARG A 161 -19.66 4.04 -18.50
CA ARG A 161 -19.69 2.59 -18.27
C ARG A 161 -18.30 1.94 -18.20
N LYS A 162 -17.31 2.49 -18.91
CA LYS A 162 -15.94 1.94 -18.94
C LYS A 162 -15.02 2.50 -17.84
N THR A 163 -15.59 3.19 -16.85
CA THR A 163 -14.85 3.68 -15.68
C THR A 163 -15.00 2.69 -14.54
N ILE A 164 -13.87 2.24 -14.00
CA ILE A 164 -13.81 1.59 -12.69
C ILE A 164 -13.68 2.68 -11.64
N VAL A 165 -14.48 2.60 -10.58
CA VAL A 165 -14.46 3.60 -9.51
C VAL A 165 -14.11 2.97 -8.18
N CYS A 166 -13.28 3.66 -7.41
CA CYS A 166 -12.84 3.25 -6.09
C CYS A 166 -13.31 4.26 -5.04
N PRO A 167 -13.87 3.83 -3.91
CA PRO A 167 -14.06 4.73 -2.78
C PRO A 167 -12.71 5.07 -2.15
N MET A 168 -12.66 6.13 -1.34
CA MET A 168 -11.59 6.30 -0.37
C MET A 168 -11.61 5.15 0.62
N ILE A 169 -10.43 4.59 0.88
CA ILE A 169 -10.27 3.46 1.79
C ILE A 169 -9.74 4.00 3.10
N ASP A 170 -10.61 4.07 4.08
CA ASP A 170 -10.28 4.53 5.43
C ASP A 170 -9.71 3.38 6.27
N VAL A 171 -8.96 3.72 7.30
CA VAL A 171 -8.37 2.77 8.24
C VAL A 171 -9.36 2.51 9.37
N ILE A 172 -9.65 1.23 9.59
CA ILE A 172 -10.14 0.75 10.87
C ILE A 172 -8.95 0.13 11.60
N ASP A 173 -8.54 0.75 12.70
CA ASP A 173 -7.37 0.31 13.46
C ASP A 173 -7.53 -1.14 13.96
N HIS A 174 -6.52 -1.97 13.75
CA HIS A 174 -6.61 -3.40 14.07
C HIS A 174 -6.59 -3.70 15.58
N ASP A 175 -6.21 -2.73 16.43
CA ASP A 175 -6.13 -2.89 17.87
C ASP A 175 -7.38 -2.35 18.56
N ASN A 176 -7.74 -1.09 18.28
CA ASN A 176 -8.80 -0.35 18.99
C ASN A 176 -10.04 -0.08 18.12
N PHE A 177 -10.03 -0.41 16.82
CA PHE A 177 -11.13 -0.20 15.88
C PHE A 177 -11.52 1.27 15.66
N GLY A 178 -10.65 2.21 16.01
CA GLY A 178 -10.76 3.62 15.63
C GLY A 178 -10.86 3.76 14.10
N TYR A 179 -11.70 4.68 13.65
CA TYR A 179 -11.92 4.96 12.24
C TYR A 179 -11.25 6.27 11.88
N ASP A 180 -10.29 6.25 10.96
CA ASP A 180 -9.55 7.43 10.51
C ASP A 180 -9.19 7.30 9.03
N THR A 181 -8.83 8.41 8.38
CA THR A 181 -8.30 8.39 7.02
C THR A 181 -6.88 7.81 6.99
N GLN A 182 -6.48 7.29 5.84
CA GLN A 182 -5.06 7.00 5.61
C GLN A 182 -4.23 8.29 5.59
N ALA A 183 -2.97 8.21 6.02
CA ALA A 183 -2.05 9.34 5.94
C ALA A 183 -2.04 9.95 4.52
N GLY A 184 -2.21 11.27 4.42
CA GLY A 184 -2.31 11.98 3.15
C GLY A 184 -3.67 11.93 2.44
N ASP A 185 -4.68 11.26 3.03
CA ASP A 185 -6.06 11.19 2.53
C ASP A 185 -6.16 10.83 1.03
N ALA A 186 -6.66 11.75 0.19
CA ALA A 186 -6.75 11.57 -1.25
C ALA A 186 -5.34 11.52 -1.89
N MET A 187 -4.92 10.32 -2.28
CA MET A 187 -3.64 10.05 -2.92
C MET A 187 -3.84 9.12 -4.13
N ARG A 188 -2.94 9.18 -5.11
CA ARG A 188 -2.96 8.29 -6.29
C ARG A 188 -2.30 6.96 -5.94
N GLY A 189 -2.91 5.86 -6.38
CA GLY A 189 -2.29 4.54 -6.26
C GLY A 189 -1.20 4.32 -7.32
N ALA A 190 -0.11 3.70 -6.89
CA ALA A 190 1.11 3.46 -7.65
C ALA A 190 1.79 2.16 -7.17
N PHE A 191 3.03 1.92 -7.62
CA PHE A 191 3.85 0.82 -7.15
C PHE A 191 5.34 1.17 -7.15
N ASP A 192 6.12 0.44 -6.35
CA ASP A 192 7.57 0.35 -6.54
C ASP A 192 7.92 -0.80 -7.51
N TRP A 193 9.16 -0.84 -8.02
CA TRP A 193 9.59 -1.87 -8.97
C TRP A 193 9.83 -3.25 -8.35
N GLU A 194 9.47 -3.45 -7.08
CA GLU A 194 9.26 -4.78 -6.49
C GLU A 194 7.77 -5.18 -6.51
N MET A 195 6.91 -4.36 -7.15
CA MET A 195 5.46 -4.50 -7.24
C MET A 195 4.75 -4.44 -5.87
N TYR A 196 5.31 -3.69 -4.90
CA TYR A 196 4.53 -3.30 -3.72
C TYR A 196 3.67 -2.09 -4.04
N TYR A 197 2.40 -2.15 -3.61
CA TYR A 197 1.47 -1.04 -3.78
C TYR A 197 1.97 0.18 -3.00
N LYS A 198 1.86 1.36 -3.61
CA LYS A 198 2.25 2.65 -3.04
C LYS A 198 1.12 3.65 -3.22
N ARG A 199 1.11 4.66 -2.36
CA ARG A 199 0.30 5.86 -2.51
C ARG A 199 1.23 7.04 -2.71
N ILE A 200 1.02 7.81 -3.78
CA ILE A 200 1.79 9.01 -4.10
C ILE A 200 0.87 10.24 -4.12
N PRO A 201 1.37 11.43 -3.73
CA PRO A 201 0.52 12.62 -3.68
C PRO A 201 -0.02 12.98 -5.06
N ILE A 202 -1.21 13.58 -5.11
CA ILE A 202 -1.76 14.12 -6.36
C ILE A 202 -0.88 15.29 -6.82
N PRO A 203 -0.26 15.22 -8.02
CA PRO A 203 0.53 16.34 -8.53
C PRO A 203 -0.30 17.62 -8.63
N SER A 204 0.31 18.77 -8.36
CA SER A 204 -0.38 20.07 -8.38
C SER A 204 -1.10 20.34 -9.70
N GLU A 205 -0.51 19.95 -10.84
CA GLU A 205 -1.11 20.05 -12.19
C GLU A 205 -2.36 19.18 -12.40
N MET A 206 -2.63 18.23 -11.49
CA MET A 206 -3.81 17.36 -11.52
C MET A 206 -4.86 17.70 -10.46
N GLN A 207 -4.54 18.61 -9.53
CA GLN A 207 -5.48 19.03 -8.50
C GLN A 207 -6.65 19.78 -9.14
N ARG A 208 -7.86 19.50 -8.66
CA ARG A 208 -9.10 20.14 -9.10
C ARG A 208 -9.40 21.33 -8.18
N ASP A 209 -10.15 22.29 -8.71
CA ASP A 209 -10.66 23.42 -7.91
C ASP A 209 -11.54 22.94 -6.75
N ASP A 210 -12.41 21.94 -7.01
CA ASP A 210 -13.13 21.21 -5.97
C ASP A 210 -12.38 19.90 -5.64
N PRO A 211 -11.72 19.80 -4.48
CA PRO A 211 -10.96 18.60 -4.11
C PRO A 211 -11.86 17.40 -3.80
N SER A 212 -13.18 17.58 -3.76
CA SER A 212 -14.15 16.48 -3.59
C SER A 212 -14.57 15.81 -4.91
N GLU A 213 -14.12 16.33 -6.05
CA GLU A 213 -14.38 15.74 -7.36
C GLU A 213 -13.58 14.45 -7.60
N PRO A 214 -14.11 13.50 -8.40
CA PRO A 214 -13.38 12.32 -8.83
C PRO A 214 -12.02 12.64 -9.46
N PHE A 215 -10.99 11.90 -9.08
CA PHE A 215 -9.64 12.04 -9.63
C PHE A 215 -9.11 10.72 -10.19
N LYS A 216 -8.26 10.80 -11.22
CA LYS A 216 -7.71 9.60 -11.89
C LYS A 216 -6.66 8.93 -11.01
N SER A 217 -6.75 7.62 -10.88
CA SER A 217 -5.77 6.80 -10.15
C SER A 217 -5.13 5.76 -11.09
N PRO A 218 -3.79 5.68 -11.19
CA PRO A 218 -3.13 4.69 -12.04
C PRO A 218 -3.41 3.25 -11.64
N VAL A 219 -3.42 2.99 -10.33
CA VAL A 219 -3.57 1.65 -9.76
C VAL A 219 -4.53 1.70 -8.57
N MET A 220 -5.49 0.78 -8.50
CA MET A 220 -6.35 0.63 -7.31
C MET A 220 -5.64 -0.16 -6.20
N ALA A 221 -6.08 0.00 -4.96
CA ALA A 221 -5.61 -0.85 -3.86
C ALA A 221 -6.01 -2.33 -4.05
N GLY A 222 -7.21 -2.58 -4.61
CA GLY A 222 -7.68 -3.90 -5.04
C GLY A 222 -9.00 -4.36 -4.41
N GLY A 223 -9.18 -4.18 -3.11
CA GLY A 223 -10.30 -4.78 -2.36
C GLY A 223 -11.66 -4.10 -2.52
N LEU A 224 -11.65 -2.83 -2.91
CA LEU A 224 -12.80 -1.94 -2.81
C LEU A 224 -12.95 -1.18 -4.15
N PHE A 225 -13.89 -1.60 -4.98
CA PHE A 225 -14.19 -0.91 -6.24
C PHE A 225 -15.55 -1.32 -6.81
N ALA A 226 -16.09 -0.50 -7.70
CA ALA A 226 -17.27 -0.80 -8.49
C ALA A 226 -16.97 -0.71 -9.99
N VAL A 227 -17.62 -1.56 -10.78
CA VAL A 227 -17.43 -1.68 -12.22
C VAL A 227 -18.72 -2.14 -12.89
N ASP A 228 -19.03 -1.60 -14.06
CA ASP A 228 -20.13 -2.14 -14.89
C ASP A 228 -19.91 -3.63 -15.16
N ARG A 229 -20.95 -4.45 -14.95
CA ARG A 229 -20.82 -5.92 -15.02
C ARG A 229 -20.42 -6.39 -16.41
N LYS A 230 -20.97 -5.78 -17.47
CA LYS A 230 -20.61 -6.14 -18.85
C LYS A 230 -19.16 -5.76 -19.12
N TRP A 231 -18.73 -4.58 -18.68
CA TRP A 231 -17.37 -4.09 -18.85
C TRP A 231 -16.34 -4.99 -18.15
N PHE A 232 -16.64 -5.43 -16.93
CA PHE A 232 -15.79 -6.38 -16.21
C PHE A 232 -15.54 -7.65 -17.03
N TRP A 233 -16.57 -8.22 -17.65
CA TRP A 233 -16.44 -9.42 -18.48
C TRP A 233 -15.88 -9.17 -19.88
N GLU A 234 -16.10 -7.99 -20.46
CA GLU A 234 -15.42 -7.54 -21.68
C GLU A 234 -13.90 -7.51 -21.47
N LEU A 235 -13.44 -7.08 -20.28
CA LEU A 235 -12.04 -7.14 -19.86
C LEU A 235 -11.55 -8.56 -19.50
N GLY A 236 -12.42 -9.57 -19.57
CA GLY A 236 -12.13 -10.95 -19.20
C GLY A 236 -12.05 -11.20 -17.69
N GLY A 237 -12.52 -10.26 -16.86
CA GLY A 237 -12.35 -10.30 -15.40
C GLY A 237 -10.89 -10.33 -14.98
N TYR A 238 -10.58 -11.19 -14.02
CA TYR A 238 -9.22 -11.47 -13.56
C TYR A 238 -8.62 -12.71 -14.25
N ASP A 239 -7.30 -12.74 -14.35
CA ASP A 239 -6.56 -13.92 -14.78
C ASP A 239 -6.79 -15.07 -13.78
N THR A 240 -7.42 -16.14 -14.26
CA THR A 240 -7.74 -17.34 -13.48
C THR A 240 -6.50 -18.13 -13.05
N GLY A 241 -5.34 -17.84 -13.65
CA GLY A 241 -4.04 -18.37 -13.23
C GLY A 241 -3.42 -17.66 -12.03
N LEU A 242 -4.03 -16.56 -11.56
CA LEU A 242 -3.60 -15.91 -10.32
C LEU A 242 -4.11 -16.70 -9.10
N GLU A 243 -3.19 -16.97 -8.19
CA GLU A 243 -3.41 -17.76 -6.99
C GLU A 243 -3.86 -16.88 -5.80
N ILE A 244 -3.88 -17.44 -4.58
CA ILE A 244 -4.52 -16.94 -3.35
C ILE A 244 -4.68 -15.42 -3.19
N TRP A 245 -3.62 -14.62 -3.34
CA TRP A 245 -3.64 -13.19 -3.08
C TRP A 245 -2.55 -12.45 -3.89
N GLY A 246 -2.89 -11.25 -4.36
CA GLY A 246 -1.98 -10.28 -4.93
C GLY A 246 -1.75 -10.46 -6.44
N GLY A 247 -1.60 -9.33 -7.13
CA GLY A 247 -1.42 -9.24 -8.58
C GLY A 247 -2.69 -8.78 -9.30
N GLU A 248 -3.86 -9.15 -8.80
CA GLU A 248 -5.14 -8.86 -9.46
C GLU A 248 -5.42 -7.36 -9.56
N GLN A 249 -4.99 -6.59 -8.55
CA GLN A 249 -5.14 -5.14 -8.54
C GLN A 249 -4.33 -4.49 -9.66
N TYR A 250 -3.13 -5.00 -9.96
CA TYR A 250 -2.30 -4.48 -11.04
C TYR A 250 -2.87 -4.89 -12.40
N GLU A 251 -3.24 -6.16 -12.54
CA GLU A 251 -3.82 -6.69 -13.77
C GLU A 251 -5.04 -5.87 -14.22
N ILE A 252 -6.02 -5.67 -13.34
CA ILE A 252 -7.25 -4.95 -13.70
C ILE A 252 -6.99 -3.45 -13.92
N SER A 253 -6.05 -2.87 -13.17
CA SER A 253 -5.63 -1.47 -13.35
C SER A 253 -4.99 -1.25 -14.73
N PHE A 254 -4.12 -2.16 -15.16
CA PHE A 254 -3.49 -2.09 -16.47
C PHE A 254 -4.50 -2.35 -17.58
N LYS A 255 -5.37 -3.37 -17.43
CA LYS A 255 -6.48 -3.65 -18.36
C LYS A 255 -7.35 -2.43 -18.58
N VAL A 256 -7.87 -1.81 -17.51
CA VAL A 256 -8.83 -0.72 -17.65
C VAL A 256 -8.22 0.48 -18.35
N TRP A 257 -6.98 0.87 -18.02
CA TRP A 257 -6.32 1.99 -18.68
C TRP A 257 -5.89 1.68 -20.11
N MET A 258 -5.18 0.56 -20.31
CA MET A 258 -4.58 0.23 -21.61
C MET A 258 -5.65 -0.16 -22.64
N CYS A 259 -6.80 -0.70 -22.22
CA CYS A 259 -7.83 -1.22 -23.11
C CYS A 259 -9.05 -0.28 -23.26
N GLY A 260 -8.87 1.02 -22.99
CA GLY A 260 -9.84 2.07 -23.36
C GLY A 260 -10.89 2.43 -22.31
N GLY A 261 -10.69 2.00 -21.06
CA GLY A 261 -11.45 2.47 -19.90
C GLY A 261 -10.68 3.53 -19.10
N ARG A 262 -11.14 3.76 -17.87
CA ARG A 262 -10.54 4.69 -16.91
C ARG A 262 -10.66 4.16 -15.50
N MET A 263 -9.83 4.66 -14.59
CA MET A 263 -9.97 4.38 -13.17
C MET A 263 -9.93 5.66 -12.35
N GLU A 264 -10.91 5.82 -11.48
CA GLU A 264 -11.12 7.04 -10.72
C GLU A 264 -11.43 6.75 -9.25
N ASP A 265 -10.77 7.50 -8.39
CA ASP A 265 -10.99 7.52 -6.95
C ASP A 265 -12.04 8.60 -6.65
N ILE A 266 -13.02 8.28 -5.80
CA ILE A 266 -14.20 9.11 -5.56
C ILE A 266 -14.19 9.65 -4.12
N PRO A 267 -13.71 10.89 -3.87
CA PRO A 267 -13.57 11.43 -2.50
C PRO A 267 -14.85 11.42 -1.66
N CYS A 268 -16.01 11.56 -2.30
CA CYS A 268 -17.31 11.54 -1.62
C CYS A 268 -17.85 10.15 -1.29
N SER A 269 -17.18 9.09 -1.73
CA SER A 269 -17.46 7.71 -1.32
C SER A 269 -16.33 7.23 -0.42
N ARG A 270 -16.66 6.80 0.81
CA ARG A 270 -15.66 6.32 1.77
C ARG A 270 -16.08 5.01 2.40
N VAL A 271 -15.12 4.09 2.56
CA VAL A 271 -15.32 2.79 3.18
C VAL A 271 -14.13 2.49 4.09
N GLY A 272 -14.39 2.23 5.37
CA GLY A 272 -13.35 1.79 6.29
C GLY A 272 -12.96 0.34 6.02
N HIS A 273 -11.68 0.02 6.23
CA HIS A 273 -11.12 -1.30 6.04
C HIS A 273 -10.15 -1.63 7.19
N ILE A 274 -10.26 -2.84 7.76
CA ILE A 274 -9.33 -3.30 8.79
C ILE A 274 -8.01 -3.74 8.15
N TYR A 275 -6.96 -2.95 8.31
CA TYR A 275 -5.60 -3.36 7.90
C TYR A 275 -5.01 -4.31 8.93
N ARG A 276 -4.88 -5.59 8.58
CA ARG A 276 -4.40 -6.62 9.50
C ARG A 276 -2.95 -6.35 9.94
N LYS A 277 -2.64 -6.65 11.20
CA LYS A 277 -1.28 -6.64 11.75
C LYS A 277 -0.39 -7.70 11.10
N TYR A 278 -0.98 -8.84 10.75
CA TYR A 278 -0.36 -9.93 10.00
C TYR A 278 -1.42 -10.77 9.28
N VAL A 279 -1.01 -11.59 8.32
CA VAL A 279 -1.91 -12.50 7.60
C VAL A 279 -2.15 -13.75 8.46
N PRO A 280 -3.39 -14.03 8.91
CA PRO A 280 -3.66 -15.12 9.85
C PRO A 280 -3.87 -16.49 9.17
N TYR A 281 -4.22 -16.50 7.88
CA TYR A 281 -4.54 -17.73 7.16
C TYR A 281 -3.31 -18.36 6.51
N LYS A 282 -3.35 -19.69 6.39
CA LYS A 282 -2.29 -20.45 5.72
C LYS A 282 -2.44 -20.32 4.21
N VAL A 283 -1.31 -20.09 3.54
CA VAL A 283 -1.19 -20.20 2.08
C VAL A 283 -0.73 -21.64 1.77
N PRO A 284 -1.43 -22.39 0.90
CA PRO A 284 -0.99 -23.72 0.48
C PRO A 284 0.46 -23.72 -0.05
N GLY A 285 1.20 -24.80 0.19
CA GLY A 285 2.60 -24.91 -0.23
C GLY A 285 2.76 -24.80 -1.76
N GLY A 286 3.84 -24.14 -2.20
CA GLY A 286 4.15 -23.94 -3.62
C GLY A 286 3.47 -22.73 -4.27
N ILE A 287 2.59 -22.03 -3.55
CA ILE A 287 1.95 -20.79 -3.99
C ILE A 287 2.85 -19.61 -3.63
N SER A 288 3.11 -18.74 -4.59
CA SER A 288 3.96 -17.56 -4.39
C SER A 288 3.37 -16.35 -5.08
N LEU A 289 3.31 -15.23 -4.35
CA LEU A 289 3.04 -13.91 -4.90
C LEU A 289 3.92 -13.62 -6.13
N ALA A 290 5.14 -14.14 -6.16
CA ALA A 290 6.06 -14.00 -7.29
C ALA A 290 5.49 -14.56 -8.60
N LYS A 291 4.77 -15.69 -8.54
CA LYS A 291 4.16 -16.29 -9.73
C LYS A 291 3.06 -15.39 -10.28
N ASN A 292 2.18 -14.88 -9.40
CA ASN A 292 1.13 -13.94 -9.77
C ASN A 292 1.70 -12.67 -10.42
N LEU A 293 2.68 -12.04 -9.75
CA LEU A 293 3.32 -10.82 -10.25
C LEU A 293 4.04 -11.05 -11.57
N LYS A 294 4.72 -12.20 -11.74
CA LYS A 294 5.34 -12.56 -13.02
C LYS A 294 4.32 -12.70 -14.14
N ARG A 295 3.16 -13.33 -13.89
CA ARG A 295 2.08 -13.42 -14.89
C ARG A 295 1.60 -12.05 -15.33
N VAL A 296 1.39 -11.13 -14.38
CA VAL A 296 0.99 -9.76 -14.69
C VAL A 296 2.08 -9.03 -15.49
N ALA A 297 3.35 -9.14 -15.08
CA ALA A 297 4.47 -8.50 -15.73
C ALA A 297 4.64 -8.97 -17.19
N GLU A 298 4.63 -10.28 -17.42
CA GLU A 298 4.80 -10.91 -18.73
C GLU A 298 3.66 -10.62 -19.72
N VAL A 299 2.44 -10.38 -19.21
CA VAL A 299 1.28 -10.11 -20.07
C VAL A 299 1.10 -8.62 -20.32
N TRP A 300 1.37 -7.76 -19.33
CA TRP A 300 0.93 -6.36 -19.35
C TRP A 300 2.05 -5.33 -19.30
N MET A 301 3.25 -5.66 -18.80
CA MET A 301 4.29 -4.65 -18.51
C MET A 301 5.33 -4.46 -19.63
N ASP A 302 5.26 -5.23 -20.72
CA ASP A 302 6.17 -5.12 -21.87
C ASP A 302 7.66 -5.10 -21.41
N GLU A 303 8.48 -4.20 -21.97
CA GLU A 303 9.88 -4.02 -21.60
C GLU A 303 10.10 -3.62 -20.13
N TYR A 304 9.08 -3.11 -19.44
CA TYR A 304 9.20 -2.68 -18.05
C TYR A 304 9.18 -3.84 -17.05
N ALA A 305 8.78 -5.04 -17.46
CA ALA A 305 8.91 -6.26 -16.64
C ALA A 305 10.38 -6.49 -16.22
N GLU A 306 11.33 -6.08 -17.07
CA GLU A 306 12.76 -6.18 -16.82
C GLU A 306 13.21 -5.42 -15.55
N TYR A 307 12.59 -4.27 -15.26
CA TYR A 307 12.91 -3.50 -14.04
C TYR A 307 12.48 -4.21 -12.75
N VAL A 308 11.47 -5.08 -12.83
CA VAL A 308 11.09 -5.98 -11.73
C VAL A 308 12.14 -7.07 -11.58
N TYR A 309 12.56 -7.69 -12.69
CA TYR A 309 13.54 -8.78 -12.68
C TYR A 309 14.94 -8.34 -12.25
N GLN A 310 15.30 -7.08 -12.44
CA GLN A 310 16.55 -6.52 -11.92
C GLN A 310 16.57 -6.46 -10.38
N ARG A 311 15.40 -6.31 -9.74
CA ARG A 311 15.26 -6.27 -8.27
C ARG A 311 14.91 -7.62 -7.65
N ARG A 312 14.31 -8.50 -8.45
CA ARG A 312 13.96 -9.88 -8.09
C ARG A 312 14.50 -10.85 -9.15
N PRO A 313 15.83 -11.08 -9.20
CA PRO A 313 16.44 -11.91 -10.24
C PRO A 313 15.88 -13.34 -10.31
N GLU A 314 15.39 -13.86 -9.18
CA GLU A 314 14.72 -15.16 -9.08
C GLU A 314 13.47 -15.26 -9.96
N TYR A 315 12.85 -14.13 -10.35
CA TYR A 315 11.67 -14.12 -11.20
C TYR A 315 12.02 -14.54 -12.63
N ARG A 316 13.27 -14.38 -13.10
CA ARG A 316 13.63 -14.75 -14.49
C ARG A 316 13.40 -16.23 -14.78
N HIS A 317 13.84 -17.08 -13.86
CA HIS A 317 13.78 -18.54 -13.98
C HIS A 317 12.53 -19.14 -13.34
N LEU A 318 11.69 -18.33 -12.70
CA LEU A 318 10.41 -18.78 -12.15
C LEU A 318 9.41 -19.13 -13.27
N SER A 319 8.81 -20.32 -13.24
CA SER A 319 7.72 -20.67 -14.16
C SER A 319 6.44 -19.90 -13.79
N ALA A 320 5.87 -19.17 -14.75
CA ALA A 320 4.62 -18.43 -14.59
C ALA A 320 3.38 -19.23 -15.02
N GLY A 321 3.55 -20.47 -15.49
CA GLY A 321 2.49 -21.25 -16.14
C GLY A 321 2.12 -20.71 -17.53
N ASP A 322 1.05 -21.26 -18.11
CA ASP A 322 0.55 -20.82 -19.42
C ASP A 322 -0.17 -19.46 -19.32
N MET A 323 0.20 -18.55 -20.22
CA MET A 323 -0.32 -17.18 -20.31
C MET A 323 -0.89 -16.88 -21.71
N THR A 324 -1.01 -17.88 -22.57
CA THR A 324 -1.44 -17.72 -23.97
C THR A 324 -2.81 -17.05 -24.04
N VAL A 325 -3.78 -17.54 -23.27
CA VAL A 325 -5.14 -16.96 -23.19
C VAL A 325 -5.14 -15.49 -22.78
N GLN A 326 -4.26 -15.10 -21.84
CA GLN A 326 -4.17 -13.72 -21.37
C GLN A 326 -3.51 -12.79 -22.40
N LYS A 327 -2.48 -13.28 -23.11
CA LYS A 327 -1.84 -12.53 -24.20
C LYS A 327 -2.79 -12.35 -25.39
N GLU A 328 -3.56 -13.38 -25.74
CA GLU A 328 -4.60 -13.30 -26.77
C GLU A 328 -5.72 -12.34 -26.39
N LEU A 329 -6.15 -12.34 -25.12
CA LEU A 329 -7.13 -11.37 -24.61
C LEU A 329 -6.64 -9.92 -24.81
N ARG A 330 -5.40 -9.62 -24.42
CA ARG A 330 -4.79 -8.29 -24.60
C ARG A 330 -4.77 -7.87 -26.07
N ASN A 331 -4.40 -8.79 -26.97
CA ASN A 331 -4.39 -8.53 -28.41
C ASN A 331 -5.79 -8.27 -28.95
N ARG A 332 -6.76 -9.11 -28.59
CA ARG A 332 -8.16 -8.98 -29.05
C ARG A 332 -8.81 -7.66 -28.60
N LEU A 333 -8.45 -7.18 -27.42
CA LEU A 333 -8.93 -5.90 -26.89
C LEU A 333 -8.24 -4.67 -27.52
N ASN A 334 -7.24 -4.87 -28.38
CA ASN A 334 -6.46 -3.80 -29.01
C ASN A 334 -5.90 -2.80 -27.99
N CYS A 335 -5.36 -3.32 -26.88
CA CYS A 335 -4.85 -2.49 -25.80
C CYS A 335 -3.58 -1.73 -26.20
N LYS A 336 -3.38 -0.56 -25.61
CA LYS A 336 -2.16 0.25 -25.74
C LYS A 336 -0.96 -0.46 -25.08
N SER A 337 0.25 0.04 -25.35
CA SER A 337 1.47 -0.46 -24.71
C SER A 337 1.58 -0.02 -23.25
N PHE A 338 2.39 -0.73 -22.47
CA PHE A 338 2.69 -0.31 -21.10
C PHE A 338 3.49 0.99 -21.06
N LYS A 339 4.31 1.24 -22.08
CA LYS A 339 4.98 2.55 -22.26
C LYS A 339 3.97 3.70 -22.29
N TRP A 340 2.84 3.55 -23.00
CA TRP A 340 1.76 4.54 -22.98
C TRP A 340 1.15 4.69 -21.59
N PHE A 341 0.94 3.58 -20.86
CA PHE A 341 0.46 3.65 -19.48
C PHE A 341 1.43 4.46 -18.59
N MET A 342 2.73 4.18 -18.69
CA MET A 342 3.76 4.89 -17.93
C MET A 342 3.93 6.36 -18.33
N SER A 343 3.68 6.73 -19.60
CA SER A 343 3.83 8.11 -20.07
C SER A 343 2.59 8.96 -19.90
N GLU A 344 1.38 8.40 -20.02
CA GLU A 344 0.13 9.17 -20.00
C GLU A 344 -0.66 9.03 -18.70
N VAL A 345 -0.56 7.87 -18.03
CA VAL A 345 -1.37 7.57 -16.84
C VAL A 345 -0.55 7.69 -15.56
N ALA A 346 0.62 7.03 -15.54
CA ALA A 346 1.49 6.89 -14.38
C ALA A 346 2.82 7.68 -14.52
N TRP A 347 2.79 8.82 -15.20
CA TRP A 347 3.97 9.63 -15.49
C TRP A 347 4.68 10.17 -14.24
N ASP A 348 3.95 10.30 -13.14
CA ASP A 348 4.42 10.75 -11.84
C ASP A 348 5.05 9.61 -11.02
N LEU A 349 4.74 8.34 -11.34
CA LEU A 349 5.32 7.19 -10.64
C LEU A 349 6.85 7.20 -10.68
N PRO A 350 7.55 7.37 -11.83
CA PRO A 350 9.01 7.42 -11.86
C PRO A 350 9.64 8.57 -11.07
N LYS A 351 8.90 9.65 -10.76
CA LYS A 351 9.39 10.72 -9.89
C LYS A 351 9.59 10.22 -8.45
N HIS A 352 8.75 9.26 -8.03
CA HIS A 352 8.81 8.64 -6.72
C HIS A 352 9.52 7.29 -6.74
N TYR A 353 9.37 6.46 -7.76
CA TYR A 353 9.97 5.14 -7.86
C TYR A 353 10.55 4.98 -9.27
N PRO A 354 11.74 5.54 -9.55
CA PRO A 354 12.32 5.48 -10.88
C PRO A 354 12.70 4.03 -11.24
N PRO A 355 12.47 3.60 -12.49
CA PRO A 355 12.85 2.26 -12.94
C PRO A 355 14.33 1.99 -12.76
N VAL A 356 15.17 2.99 -13.05
CA VAL A 356 16.60 3.01 -12.74
C VAL A 356 16.85 4.10 -11.72
N GLU A 357 17.31 3.72 -10.53
CA GLU A 357 17.58 4.67 -9.46
C GLU A 357 18.82 5.51 -9.74
N PRO A 358 18.79 6.83 -9.49
CA PRO A 358 19.99 7.65 -9.59
C PRO A 358 21.07 7.19 -8.60
N PRO A 359 22.36 7.46 -8.87
CA PRO A 359 23.45 7.04 -8.01
C PRO A 359 23.37 7.70 -6.62
N ALA A 360 23.84 6.97 -5.60
CA ALA A 360 23.98 7.50 -4.24
C ALA A 360 25.04 8.61 -4.15
N ALA A 361 24.88 9.50 -3.16
CA ALA A 361 25.80 10.61 -2.94
C ALA A 361 27.02 10.20 -2.11
N ALA A 362 26.84 9.31 -1.14
CA ALA A 362 27.91 8.77 -0.31
C ALA A 362 27.50 7.42 0.28
N TRP A 363 28.46 6.52 0.56
CA TRP A 363 28.17 5.22 1.15
C TRP A 363 29.37 4.57 1.84
N GLY A 364 29.10 3.55 2.64
CA GLY A 364 30.07 2.82 3.46
C GLY A 364 29.94 3.18 4.93
N GLU A 365 31.03 3.07 5.69
CA GLU A 365 31.03 3.53 7.09
C GLU A 365 30.93 5.06 7.18
N ILE A 366 30.31 5.54 8.27
CA ILE A 366 30.31 6.94 8.67
C ILE A 366 31.16 7.07 9.94
N ARG A 367 32.37 7.59 9.78
CA ARG A 367 33.36 7.74 10.86
C ARG A 367 33.36 9.17 11.39
N ASN A 368 33.30 9.32 12.71
CA ASN A 368 33.47 10.61 13.38
C ASN A 368 34.95 11.02 13.41
N VAL A 369 35.26 12.27 13.07
CA VAL A 369 36.66 12.76 13.05
C VAL A 369 37.23 12.93 14.47
N GLY A 370 36.45 13.45 15.41
CA GLY A 370 36.92 13.72 16.77
C GLY A 370 37.26 12.46 17.58
N SER A 371 36.43 11.43 17.49
CA SER A 371 36.60 10.19 18.26
C SER A 371 37.23 9.03 17.47
N GLY A 372 37.21 9.09 16.14
CA GLY A 372 37.58 7.97 15.28
C GLY A 372 36.61 6.79 15.30
N MET A 373 35.48 6.89 16.02
CA MET A 373 34.44 5.85 16.10
C MET A 373 33.48 5.93 14.91
N CYS A 374 32.78 4.84 14.63
CA CYS A 374 31.82 4.74 13.53
C CYS A 374 30.38 4.69 14.04
N MET A 375 29.45 5.22 13.25
CA MET A 375 28.03 5.02 13.49
C MET A 375 27.63 3.54 13.31
N GLU A 376 26.91 2.98 14.26
CA GLU A 376 26.41 1.61 14.21
C GLU A 376 24.95 1.51 14.64
N ILE A 377 24.22 0.62 13.95
CA ILE A 377 22.86 0.22 14.27
C ILE A 377 22.82 -1.29 14.56
N LYS A 378 22.31 -1.69 15.72
CA LYS A 378 22.15 -3.11 16.09
C LYS A 378 20.84 -3.73 15.63
N HIS A 379 19.77 -2.94 15.61
CA HIS A 379 18.42 -3.39 15.24
C HIS A 379 17.88 -2.52 14.11
N PHE A 380 17.39 -3.14 13.05
CA PHE A 380 16.94 -2.44 11.84
C PHE A 380 15.42 -2.24 11.84
N VAL A 381 14.90 -1.71 12.95
CA VAL A 381 13.47 -1.45 13.15
C VAL A 381 13.24 -0.01 13.55
N SER A 382 12.04 0.51 13.27
CA SER A 382 11.63 1.85 13.66
C SER A 382 11.82 2.08 15.17
N GLY A 383 12.31 3.27 15.54
CA GLY A 383 12.70 3.65 16.89
C GLY A 383 14.11 3.23 17.32
N SER A 384 14.83 2.45 16.51
CA SER A 384 16.18 2.00 16.88
C SER A 384 17.18 3.17 16.95
N PRO A 385 17.96 3.31 18.04
CA PRO A 385 18.93 4.38 18.17
C PRO A 385 20.18 4.12 17.32
N ILE A 386 20.79 5.20 16.83
CA ILE A 386 22.11 5.17 16.20
C ILE A 386 23.17 5.43 17.29
N ARG A 387 24.19 4.59 17.38
CA ARG A 387 25.23 4.67 18.41
C ARG A 387 26.62 4.82 17.79
N LEU A 388 27.58 5.23 18.61
CA LEU A 388 29.00 5.15 18.26
C LEU A 388 29.60 3.82 18.74
N GLU A 389 30.26 3.12 17.83
CA GLU A 389 31.00 1.89 18.12
C GLU A 389 32.38 1.90 17.44
N SER A 390 33.25 0.97 17.84
CA SER A 390 34.54 0.79 17.13
C SER A 390 34.27 0.42 15.67
N CYS A 391 34.96 1.09 14.73
CA CYS A 391 34.84 0.78 13.31
C CYS A 391 35.24 -0.68 13.03
N VAL A 392 34.39 -1.42 12.32
CA VAL A 392 34.60 -2.86 12.06
C VAL A 392 35.62 -3.09 10.94
N LYS A 393 35.73 -2.16 9.99
CA LYS A 393 36.65 -2.28 8.86
C LYS A 393 38.10 -2.24 9.35
N GLY A 394 38.69 -3.43 9.48
CA GLY A 394 39.95 -3.69 10.18
C GLY A 394 39.95 -5.00 11.00
N ARG A 395 38.79 -5.64 11.19
CA ARG A 395 38.64 -6.90 11.95
C ARG A 395 38.02 -8.07 11.14
N GLY A 396 37.65 -7.88 9.88
CA GLY A 396 37.09 -8.92 9.01
C GLY A 396 36.28 -8.37 7.82
N GLU A 397 35.78 -9.27 6.95
CA GLU A 397 34.82 -8.91 5.90
C GLU A 397 33.47 -8.52 6.49
N VAL A 398 32.98 -7.34 6.13
CA VAL A 398 31.71 -6.81 6.61
C VAL A 398 30.66 -7.07 5.54
N GLY A 399 29.64 -7.88 5.85
CA GLY A 399 28.53 -8.11 4.94
C GLY A 399 27.79 -6.82 4.57
N TRP A 400 27.23 -6.76 3.37
CA TRP A 400 26.54 -5.59 2.81
C TRP A 400 25.40 -5.03 3.67
N SER A 401 24.83 -5.86 4.55
CA SER A 401 23.74 -5.52 5.45
C SER A 401 24.17 -5.25 6.89
N HIS A 402 25.47 -5.08 7.16
CA HIS A 402 25.97 -4.79 8.50
C HIS A 402 25.55 -3.40 8.97
N GLY A 403 25.35 -3.24 10.28
CA GLY A 403 24.85 -2.00 10.88
C GLY A 403 25.75 -0.77 10.80
N GLN A 404 26.97 -0.91 10.27
CA GLN A 404 27.89 0.19 9.99
C GLN A 404 27.99 0.53 8.49
N VAL A 405 27.29 -0.20 7.62
CA VAL A 405 27.22 0.15 6.19
C VAL A 405 26.01 1.06 6.00
N LEU A 406 26.25 2.31 5.64
CA LEU A 406 25.24 3.34 5.48
C LEU A 406 25.32 3.95 4.08
N THR A 407 24.19 4.42 3.57
CA THR A 407 24.10 5.06 2.25
C THR A 407 23.32 6.36 2.35
N LEU A 408 23.92 7.48 1.92
CA LEU A 408 23.22 8.72 1.60
C LEU A 408 22.67 8.61 0.17
N GLY A 409 21.39 8.27 0.06
CA GLY A 409 20.74 7.91 -1.19
C GLY A 409 20.38 9.11 -2.07
N TRP A 410 19.93 8.82 -3.29
CA TRP A 410 19.49 9.82 -4.26
C TRP A 410 18.27 10.65 -3.80
N ARG A 411 17.53 10.15 -2.80
CA ARG A 411 16.40 10.84 -2.16
C ARG A 411 16.82 11.84 -1.09
N GLU A 412 18.13 11.99 -0.87
CA GLU A 412 18.68 12.88 0.15
C GLU A 412 18.37 12.38 1.57
N ASP A 413 18.20 11.05 1.74
CA ASP A 413 18.02 10.34 3.01
C ASP A 413 19.21 9.41 3.32
N ILE A 414 19.43 9.07 4.60
CA ILE A 414 20.49 8.14 5.03
C ILE A 414 19.87 6.82 5.49
N ARG A 415 20.34 5.71 4.93
CA ARG A 415 19.79 4.35 5.15
C ARG A 415 20.85 3.34 5.53
N VAL A 416 20.41 2.25 6.16
CA VAL A 416 21.26 1.07 6.40
C VAL A 416 21.39 0.23 5.14
N GLY A 417 22.60 -0.23 4.85
CA GLY A 417 22.94 -1.08 3.70
C GLY A 417 23.77 -0.35 2.64
N ASP A 418 24.38 -1.12 1.75
CA ASP A 418 25.07 -0.59 0.57
C ASP A 418 24.06 -0.01 -0.45
N PRO A 419 24.50 0.81 -1.41
CA PRO A 419 23.60 1.47 -2.36
C PRO A 419 22.69 0.54 -3.17
N MET A 420 23.07 -0.71 -3.37
CA MET A 420 22.25 -1.70 -4.10
C MET A 420 21.30 -2.48 -3.21
N HIS A 421 21.58 -2.57 -1.89
CA HIS A 421 20.79 -3.37 -0.94
C HIS A 421 20.38 -2.57 0.31
N THR A 422 19.94 -1.31 0.11
CA THR A 422 19.46 -0.48 1.22
C THR A 422 18.19 -1.05 1.85
N ARG A 423 18.06 -0.90 3.17
CA ARG A 423 16.85 -1.22 3.92
C ARG A 423 15.84 -0.05 3.86
N LYS A 424 14.57 -0.35 4.13
CA LYS A 424 13.45 0.62 4.13
C LYS A 424 13.35 1.41 5.46
N VAL A 425 14.47 1.60 6.15
CA VAL A 425 14.60 2.39 7.38
C VAL A 425 15.62 3.50 7.20
N CYS A 426 15.25 4.72 7.57
CA CYS A 426 15.96 5.97 7.32
C CYS A 426 16.32 6.66 8.64
N PHE A 427 17.39 7.45 8.63
CA PHE A 427 17.72 8.37 9.72
C PHE A 427 16.61 9.40 9.87
N ASP A 428 16.09 9.54 11.09
CA ASP A 428 15.00 10.42 11.45
C ASP A 428 15.38 11.25 12.69
N ALA A 429 15.12 12.56 12.64
CA ALA A 429 15.36 13.47 13.75
C ALA A 429 14.18 14.44 13.94
N VAL A 430 13.63 14.46 15.16
CA VAL A 430 12.41 15.22 15.49
C VAL A 430 12.72 16.66 15.86
N SER A 431 13.87 16.94 16.49
CA SER A 431 14.22 18.28 16.95
C SER A 431 15.72 18.58 16.81
N HIS A 432 16.09 19.82 17.11
CA HIS A 432 17.49 20.26 17.08
C HIS A 432 18.36 19.69 18.21
N SER A 433 17.76 18.98 19.18
CA SER A 433 18.42 18.37 20.34
C SER A 433 18.05 16.90 20.56
N SER A 434 17.25 16.31 19.67
CA SER A 434 16.81 14.91 19.78
C SER A 434 17.93 13.93 19.45
N PRO A 435 17.86 12.67 19.92
CA PRO A 435 18.64 11.61 19.30
C PRO A 435 18.28 11.47 17.81
N VAL A 436 19.18 10.87 17.04
CA VAL A 436 18.87 10.39 15.69
C VAL A 436 18.50 8.92 15.80
N THR A 437 17.35 8.55 15.24
CA THR A 437 16.83 7.17 15.26
C THR A 437 16.59 6.67 13.85
N LEU A 438 16.35 5.36 13.72
CA LEU A 438 15.76 4.80 12.52
C LEU A 438 14.24 4.95 12.55
N TYR A 439 13.65 5.36 11.44
CA TYR A 439 12.21 5.33 11.21
C TYR A 439 11.92 4.79 9.81
N ASP A 440 10.68 4.39 9.54
CA ASP A 440 10.31 3.91 8.20
C ASP A 440 10.51 5.01 7.16
N CYS A 441 11.20 4.68 6.06
CA CYS A 441 11.51 5.64 5.01
C CYS A 441 10.23 6.11 4.30
N HIS A 442 9.95 7.41 4.30
CA HIS A 442 8.77 7.98 3.63
C HIS A 442 9.11 8.76 2.35
N GLY A 443 10.37 9.15 2.14
CA GLY A 443 10.82 9.79 0.89
C GLY A 443 10.28 11.20 0.65
N MET A 444 9.81 11.89 1.70
CA MET A 444 9.19 13.23 1.63
C MET A 444 10.12 14.38 2.05
N LYS A 445 11.43 14.13 2.24
CA LYS A 445 12.44 15.16 2.58
C LYS A 445 12.14 15.99 3.85
N GLY A 446 11.31 15.51 4.77
CA GLY A 446 11.04 16.14 6.06
C GLY A 446 12.17 15.86 7.07
N ASN A 447 11.79 15.31 8.22
CA ASN A 447 12.66 14.78 9.29
C ASN A 447 13.68 13.71 8.85
N GLN A 448 13.64 13.28 7.58
CA GLN A 448 14.58 12.34 6.95
C GLN A 448 15.48 12.99 5.90
N LEU A 449 15.46 14.33 5.75
CA LEU A 449 16.31 15.05 4.79
C LEU A 449 17.67 15.39 5.39
N TRP A 450 18.72 14.91 4.72
CA TRP A 450 20.09 15.13 5.15
C TRP A 450 20.93 15.81 4.07
N ARG A 451 21.86 16.65 4.51
CA ARG A 451 22.88 17.29 3.67
C ARG A 451 24.25 16.95 4.19
N TYR A 452 25.10 16.43 3.30
CA TYR A 452 26.52 16.29 3.60
C TYR A 452 27.27 17.46 2.97
N ARG A 453 27.77 18.36 3.82
CA ARG A 453 28.37 19.64 3.44
C ARG A 453 29.90 19.54 3.32
N LYS A 454 30.53 20.58 2.76
CA LYS A 454 31.99 20.64 2.56
C LYS A 454 32.79 20.65 3.88
N ASP A 455 32.19 21.16 4.94
CA ASP A 455 32.72 21.14 6.31
C ASP A 455 32.60 19.76 6.99
N LYS A 456 32.16 18.73 6.25
CA LYS A 456 31.94 17.35 6.72
C LYS A 456 30.80 17.22 7.74
N SER A 457 29.95 18.23 7.87
CA SER A 457 28.75 18.13 8.71
C SER A 457 27.64 17.34 8.01
N LEU A 458 26.88 16.60 8.81
CA LEU A 458 25.58 16.05 8.44
C LEU A 458 24.51 17.03 8.92
N TYR A 459 24.14 17.96 8.05
CA TYR A 459 23.17 19.01 8.34
C TYR A 459 21.74 18.50 8.10
N HIS A 460 20.87 18.79 9.05
CA HIS A 460 19.44 18.54 9.00
C HIS A 460 18.70 19.88 8.76
N PRO A 461 18.25 20.16 7.53
CA PRO A 461 17.64 21.45 7.21
C PRO A 461 16.38 21.74 8.00
N VAL A 462 15.58 20.72 8.29
CA VAL A 462 14.26 20.88 8.93
C VAL A 462 14.36 21.37 10.38
N SER A 463 15.40 20.98 11.11
CA SER A 463 15.66 21.47 12.48
C SER A 463 16.76 22.53 12.56
N ASN A 464 17.34 22.93 11.42
CA ASN A 464 18.49 23.82 11.33
C ASN A 464 19.64 23.44 12.29
N SER A 465 19.98 22.16 12.36
CA SER A 465 20.97 21.61 13.28
C SER A 465 21.81 20.52 12.61
N CYS A 466 22.87 20.08 13.28
CA CYS A 466 23.83 19.11 12.75
C CYS A 466 23.91 17.88 13.65
N ILE A 467 24.27 16.74 13.08
CA ILE A 467 24.56 15.54 13.87
C ILE A 467 25.87 15.75 14.65
N ASP A 468 25.78 15.58 15.96
CA ASP A 468 26.86 15.62 16.94
C ASP A 468 26.99 14.26 17.65
N SER A 469 28.04 14.11 18.44
CA SER A 469 28.32 12.86 19.13
C SER A 469 28.98 13.02 20.50
N SER A 470 28.69 12.06 21.38
CA SER A 470 29.32 11.90 22.68
C SER A 470 30.00 10.53 22.74
N PRO A 471 31.35 10.46 22.62
CA PRO A 471 32.08 9.19 22.64
C PRO A 471 31.99 8.49 23.99
N SER A 472 31.96 9.23 25.10
CA SER A 472 31.82 8.69 26.46
C SER A 472 30.47 8.01 26.66
N GLU A 473 29.39 8.58 26.13
CA GLU A 473 28.04 7.99 26.20
C GLU A 473 27.74 7.04 25.03
N ARG A 474 28.62 6.98 24.02
CA ARG A 474 28.41 6.27 22.73
C ARG A 474 27.14 6.70 21.99
N ARG A 475 26.80 7.98 22.07
CA ARG A 475 25.55 8.53 21.52
C ARG A 475 25.79 9.40 20.29
N VAL A 476 24.79 9.39 19.42
CA VAL A 476 24.63 10.29 18.28
C VAL A 476 23.34 11.09 18.48
N PHE A 477 23.40 12.41 18.36
CA PHE A 477 22.27 13.31 18.63
C PHE A 477 22.37 14.59 17.81
N MET A 478 21.30 15.36 17.75
CA MET A 478 21.28 16.66 17.08
C MET A 478 21.81 17.76 18.00
N ASN A 479 22.55 18.71 17.46
CA ASN A 479 23.01 19.90 18.19
C ASN A 479 23.19 21.11 17.25
N THR A 480 23.39 22.30 17.82
CA THR A 480 23.73 23.51 17.07
C THR A 480 24.95 23.25 16.19
N CYS A 481 24.86 23.58 14.90
CA CYS A 481 25.96 23.36 13.96
C CYS A 481 27.19 24.20 14.33
N ASP A 482 28.33 23.53 14.45
CA ASP A 482 29.65 24.13 14.60
C ASP A 482 30.63 23.44 13.63
N ALA A 483 31.05 24.17 12.60
CA ALA A 483 31.97 23.65 11.59
C ALA A 483 33.37 23.33 12.13
N ALA A 484 33.77 23.92 13.26
CA ALA A 484 35.06 23.66 13.90
C ALA A 484 35.01 22.46 14.85
N ALA A 485 33.82 22.04 15.29
CA ALA A 485 33.65 20.93 16.23
C ALA A 485 33.97 19.59 15.56
N LEU A 486 35.05 18.94 16.01
CA LEU A 486 35.45 17.62 15.49
C LEU A 486 34.41 16.52 15.78
N SER A 487 33.57 16.71 16.81
CA SER A 487 32.46 15.80 17.15
C SER A 487 31.30 15.86 16.15
N GLN A 488 31.23 16.92 15.32
CA GLN A 488 30.23 17.11 14.25
C GLN A 488 30.77 16.87 12.84
N GLN A 489 32.06 16.53 12.71
CA GLN A 489 32.67 16.21 11.42
C GLN A 489 32.62 14.70 11.17
N TRP A 490 32.04 14.30 10.04
CA TRP A 490 31.79 12.91 9.66
C TRP A 490 32.43 12.59 8.31
N LEU A 491 33.03 11.42 8.19
CA LEU A 491 33.65 10.93 6.96
C LEU A 491 32.91 9.70 6.47
N PHE A 492 32.33 9.79 5.27
CA PHE A 492 31.90 8.61 4.53
C PHE A 492 33.12 7.93 3.90
N GLU A 493 33.07 6.59 3.82
CA GLU A 493 34.09 5.82 3.10
C GLU A 493 34.21 6.22 1.62
N ARG A 494 33.07 6.37 0.94
CA ARG A 494 33.01 6.68 -0.49
C ARG A 494 32.02 7.82 -0.73
N THR A 495 32.34 8.67 -1.69
CA THR A 495 31.50 9.83 -2.05
C THR A 495 31.45 10.02 -3.56
N ASN A 496 30.35 10.61 -4.02
CA ASN A 496 30.16 11.09 -5.38
C ASN A 496 30.01 12.62 -5.33
N THR A 497 31.12 13.32 -5.57
CA THR A 497 31.19 14.79 -5.46
C THR A 497 30.18 15.50 -6.35
N THR A 498 29.91 14.98 -7.55
CA THR A 498 28.94 15.56 -8.49
C THR A 498 27.52 15.54 -7.91
N VAL A 499 27.13 14.44 -7.28
CA VAL A 499 25.80 14.31 -6.63
C VAL A 499 25.73 15.19 -5.39
N LEU A 500 26.78 15.20 -4.56
CA LEU A 500 26.86 16.05 -3.36
C LEU A 500 26.77 17.54 -3.69
N GLN A 501 27.43 18.00 -4.76
CA GLN A 501 27.33 19.39 -5.22
C GLN A 501 25.88 19.73 -5.62
N ARG A 502 25.22 18.85 -6.38
CA ARG A 502 23.81 19.04 -6.78
C ARG A 502 22.87 19.13 -5.58
N PHE A 503 23.09 18.31 -4.55
CA PHE A 503 22.28 18.33 -3.33
C PHE A 503 22.43 19.63 -2.56
N ASN A 504 23.64 20.18 -2.49
CA ASN A 504 23.91 21.41 -1.75
C ASN A 504 23.59 22.71 -2.53
N GLN A 505 23.42 22.64 -3.85
CA GLN A 505 23.05 23.80 -4.69
C GLN A 505 21.56 24.20 -4.59
N ARG A 506 20.67 23.27 -4.24
CA ARG A 506 19.20 23.50 -4.20
C ARG A 506 18.73 24.35 -3.01
N THR A 507 19.63 25.09 -2.38
CA THR A 507 19.41 25.83 -1.13
C THR A 507 20.06 27.23 -1.12
N ASN A 508 20.50 27.73 -2.28
CA ASN A 508 20.78 29.16 -2.46
C ASN A 508 19.55 29.87 -3.02
#